data_AF-A0A522W5G9-F1
#
_entry.id   AF-A0A522W5G9-F1
#
_cell.length_a   1.000
_cell.length_b   1.000
_cell.length_c   1.000
_cell.angle_alpha   90.00
_cell.angle_beta   90.00
_cell.angle_gamma   90.00
#
_symmetry.space_group_name_H-M   'P 1'
#
loop_
_entity.id
_entity.type
_entity.pdbx_description
1 polymer ?
#
loop_
_entity_poly.entity_id
_entity_poly.type
_entity_poly.pdbx_seq_one_letter_code
_entity_poly.pdbx_strand_id
1 'polypeptide(L)'
;MKAQPIGGRLISPVTLVLSVLVLLAAFFAAQRFLFGFNAVANINDGFPWGIWIAWDVVIGTGLGCGGYALALLVYIANKGQYHPLVRPALLASAFGYTLGGISVIFDLGRYWNFWHILLPNYQQYGSVMVEVALCVAAYILVLWIEFSPVLAEKYGWQGVTKFTNKWMFLFIALGVLLPTMHQSSLGSLLIVFGYQIDPLWQTNFLPLLFLISAIAMGYAVVVFEACTAAAGFKRSLGHELPLIANLSKVMAWLLVVFIVLRLADLVVRGEIGA
;
A
#
# COMPACT_ATOMS: atom_id res chain seq x y z
N MET A 1 26.82 -6.89 12.50
CA MET A 1 26.10 -8.07 13.02
C MET A 1 25.69 -8.95 11.84
N LYS A 2 26.06 -10.24 11.81
CA LYS A 2 25.55 -11.20 10.83
C LYS A 2 24.08 -11.47 11.16
N ALA A 3 23.17 -11.32 10.20
CA ALA A 3 21.75 -11.66 10.41
C ALA A 3 21.65 -13.15 10.75
N GLN A 4 21.26 -13.48 11.98
CA GLN A 4 21.04 -14.85 12.43
C GLN A 4 19.53 -15.11 12.49
N PRO A 5 19.07 -16.29 12.04
CA PRO A 5 17.68 -16.68 12.19
C PRO A 5 17.33 -16.79 13.68
N ILE A 6 16.18 -16.26 14.06
CA ILE A 6 15.71 -16.20 15.46
C ILE A 6 15.40 -17.61 16.02
N GLY A 7 15.32 -18.63 15.15
CA GLY A 7 14.96 -20.00 15.53
C GLY A 7 13.48 -20.14 15.92
N GLY A 8 13.01 -21.38 16.06
CA GLY A 8 11.62 -21.67 16.45
C GLY A 8 10.97 -22.78 15.64
N ARG A 9 9.81 -23.27 16.09
CA ARG A 9 8.98 -24.22 15.33
C ARG A 9 8.23 -23.46 14.24
N LEU A 10 8.24 -24.00 13.02
CA LEU A 10 7.44 -23.49 11.90
C LEU A 10 5.93 -23.48 12.23
N ILE A 11 5.48 -24.46 13.03
CA ILE A 11 4.11 -24.55 13.53
C ILE A 11 4.08 -23.97 14.95
N SER A 12 3.57 -22.75 15.05
CA SER A 12 3.24 -22.02 16.27
C SER A 12 1.73 -21.77 16.36
N PRO A 13 1.19 -21.37 17.52
CA PRO A 13 -0.20 -20.95 17.64
C PRO A 13 -0.56 -19.83 16.65
N VAL A 14 0.35 -18.87 16.45
CA VAL A 14 0.16 -17.76 15.50
C VAL A 14 0.04 -18.26 14.07
N THR A 15 0.95 -19.15 13.64
CA THR A 15 0.87 -19.71 12.29
C THR A 15 -0.37 -20.56 12.11
N LEU A 16 -0.83 -21.29 13.14
CA LEU A 16 -2.08 -22.05 13.07
C LEU A 16 -3.29 -21.13 12.86
N VAL A 17 -3.39 -20.05 13.65
CA VAL A 17 -4.45 -19.04 13.51
C VAL A 17 -4.42 -18.41 12.12
N LEU A 18 -3.25 -17.98 11.64
CA LEU A 18 -3.09 -17.42 10.30
C LEU A 18 -3.45 -18.45 9.21
N SER A 19 -3.08 -19.72 9.38
CA SER A 19 -3.49 -20.78 8.44
C SER A 19 -5.00 -20.97 8.39
N VAL A 20 -5.69 -20.93 9.53
CA VAL A 20 -7.17 -20.98 9.57
C VAL A 20 -7.76 -19.78 8.84
N LEU A 21 -7.23 -18.57 9.04
CA LEU A 21 -7.69 -17.38 8.33
C LEU A 21 -7.46 -17.48 6.82
N VAL A 22 -6.32 -18.02 6.39
CA VAL A 22 -6.03 -18.27 4.97
C VAL A 22 -7.00 -19.30 4.37
N LEU A 23 -7.34 -20.37 5.11
CA LEU A 23 -8.33 -21.35 4.66
C LEU A 23 -9.74 -20.75 4.55
N LEU A 24 -10.14 -19.89 5.48
CA LEU A 24 -11.40 -19.14 5.40
C LEU A 24 -11.41 -18.19 4.20
N ALA A 25 -10.32 -17.45 3.98
CA ALA A 25 -10.18 -16.60 2.81
C ALA A 25 -10.27 -17.40 1.51
N ALA A 26 -9.60 -18.56 1.42
CA ALA A 26 -9.67 -19.46 0.29
C ALA A 26 -11.09 -20.02 0.05
N PHE A 27 -11.84 -20.29 1.12
CA PHE A 27 -13.24 -20.71 1.03
C PHE A 27 -14.13 -19.63 0.40
N PHE A 28 -14.05 -18.38 0.87
CA PHE A 28 -14.83 -17.27 0.29
C PHE A 28 -14.36 -16.92 -1.13
N ALA A 29 -13.07 -17.00 -1.40
CA ALA A 29 -12.51 -16.90 -2.75
C ALA A 29 -13.09 -17.95 -3.71
N ALA A 30 -13.20 -19.21 -3.27
CA ALA A 30 -13.83 -20.26 -4.06
C ALA A 30 -15.32 -19.97 -4.28
N GLN A 31 -16.05 -19.53 -3.25
CA GLN A 31 -17.46 -19.14 -3.40
C GLN A 31 -17.63 -18.00 -4.41
N ARG A 32 -16.74 -16.99 -4.39
CA ARG A 32 -16.74 -15.90 -5.38
C ARG A 32 -16.64 -16.43 -6.80
N PHE A 33 -15.66 -17.30 -7.09
CA PHE A 33 -15.44 -17.77 -8.45
C PHE A 33 -16.50 -18.77 -8.93
N LEU A 34 -17.11 -19.54 -8.01
CA LEU A 34 -18.13 -20.53 -8.34
C LEU A 34 -19.54 -19.93 -8.46
N PHE A 35 -19.90 -18.97 -7.59
CA PHE A 35 -21.27 -18.45 -7.48
C PHE A 35 -21.40 -16.96 -7.84
N GLY A 36 -20.30 -16.28 -8.16
CA GLY A 36 -20.30 -14.86 -8.53
C GLY A 36 -20.26 -13.89 -7.34
N PHE A 37 -20.35 -12.59 -7.62
CA PHE A 37 -20.23 -11.56 -6.58
C PHE A 37 -21.38 -11.58 -5.58
N ASN A 38 -22.63 -11.77 -6.01
CA ASN A 38 -23.80 -11.73 -5.12
C ASN A 38 -23.75 -12.76 -3.98
N ALA A 39 -22.95 -13.82 -4.11
CA ALA A 39 -22.79 -14.84 -3.09
C ALA A 39 -21.88 -14.42 -1.92
N VAL A 40 -21.02 -13.42 -2.12
CA VAL A 40 -19.95 -13.04 -1.16
C VAL A 40 -19.84 -11.54 -0.91
N ALA A 41 -20.14 -10.74 -1.93
CA ALA A 41 -20.07 -9.29 -1.91
C ALA A 41 -21.52 -8.80 -2.01
N ASN A 42 -22.03 -8.24 -0.90
CA ASN A 42 -23.36 -7.64 -0.82
C ASN A 42 -23.39 -6.30 -1.59
N ILE A 43 -23.15 -6.35 -2.89
CA ILE A 43 -23.09 -5.21 -3.82
C ILE A 43 -24.35 -5.18 -4.70
N ASN A 44 -24.62 -4.02 -5.31
CA ASN A 44 -25.71 -3.82 -6.25
C ASN A 44 -25.29 -2.86 -7.36
N ASP A 45 -26.14 -2.68 -8.37
CA ASP A 45 -25.85 -1.85 -9.54
C ASP A 45 -25.57 -0.37 -9.20
N GLY A 46 -26.10 0.11 -8.07
CA GLY A 46 -25.85 1.47 -7.56
C GLY A 46 -24.54 1.60 -6.78
N PHE A 47 -24.08 0.53 -6.13
CA PHE A 47 -22.84 0.50 -5.34
C PHE A 47 -22.02 -0.75 -5.67
N PRO A 48 -21.36 -0.78 -6.85
CA PRO A 48 -20.72 -1.99 -7.38
C PRO A 48 -19.41 -2.36 -6.67
N TRP A 49 -18.81 -1.42 -5.92
CA TRP A 49 -17.55 -1.64 -5.21
C TRP A 49 -17.73 -2.23 -3.81
N GLY A 50 -18.79 -1.79 -3.12
CA GLY A 50 -19.07 -2.16 -1.75
C GLY A 50 -17.89 -1.92 -0.80
N ILE A 51 -17.90 -2.68 0.30
CA ILE A 51 -16.81 -2.64 1.29
C ILE A 51 -15.54 -3.32 0.81
N TRP A 52 -15.63 -4.22 -0.18
CA TRP A 52 -14.48 -4.99 -0.69
C TRP A 52 -13.39 -4.04 -1.20
N ILE A 53 -13.68 -3.30 -2.28
CA ILE A 53 -12.73 -2.35 -2.90
C ILE A 53 -12.26 -1.26 -1.92
N ALA A 54 -13.17 -0.81 -1.05
CA ALA A 54 -12.82 0.20 -0.04
C ALA A 54 -11.74 -0.33 0.92
N TRP A 55 -11.80 -1.61 1.29
CA TRP A 55 -10.90 -2.18 2.28
C TRP A 55 -9.62 -2.72 1.65
N ASP A 56 -9.68 -3.44 0.54
CA ASP A 56 -8.50 -4.07 -0.07
C ASP A 56 -7.70 -3.13 -0.99
N VAL A 57 -8.36 -2.32 -1.81
CA VAL A 57 -7.72 -1.39 -2.73
C VAL A 57 -7.45 -0.06 -2.02
N VAL A 58 -8.48 0.61 -1.50
CA VAL A 58 -8.28 1.97 -0.96
C VAL A 58 -7.45 1.92 0.32
N ILE A 59 -7.86 1.14 1.31
CA ILE A 59 -7.16 1.13 2.61
C ILE A 59 -5.99 0.13 2.59
N GLY A 60 -6.16 -1.05 1.98
CA GLY A 60 -5.12 -2.07 1.91
C GLY A 60 -3.87 -1.60 1.18
N THR A 61 -3.99 -0.89 0.05
CA THR A 61 -2.81 -0.31 -0.62
C THR A 61 -2.17 0.80 0.19
N GLY A 62 -2.96 1.56 0.96
CA GLY A 62 -2.47 2.54 1.94
C GLY A 62 -1.63 1.91 3.04
N LEU A 63 -1.99 0.70 3.52
CA LEU A 63 -1.16 -0.06 4.45
C LEU A 63 0.15 -0.54 3.79
N GLY A 64 0.11 -0.82 2.49
CA GLY A 64 1.28 -1.14 1.69
C GLY A 64 2.26 0.03 1.48
N CYS A 65 1.91 1.27 1.84
CA CYS A 65 2.70 2.47 1.52
C CYS A 65 3.96 2.70 2.39
N GLY A 66 4.31 1.80 3.31
CA GLY A 66 5.44 1.98 4.23
C GLY A 66 6.78 2.27 3.54
N GLY A 67 7.14 1.50 2.53
CA GLY A 67 8.34 1.67 1.70
C GLY A 67 8.35 2.99 0.93
N TYR A 68 7.22 3.35 0.30
CA TYR A 68 7.04 4.65 -0.37
C TYR A 68 7.24 5.83 0.60
N ALA A 69 6.54 5.82 1.74
CA ALA A 69 6.57 6.90 2.71
C ALA A 69 7.99 7.08 3.31
N LEU A 70 8.68 5.97 3.61
CA LEU A 70 10.07 6.01 4.06
C LEU A 70 11.04 6.41 2.97
N ALA A 71 10.84 5.99 1.72
CA ALA A 71 11.69 6.43 0.60
C ALA A 71 11.63 7.96 0.43
N LEU A 72 10.42 8.53 0.50
CA LEU A 72 10.23 9.98 0.46
C LEU A 72 10.94 10.68 1.64
N LEU A 73 10.83 10.14 2.85
CA LEU A 73 11.51 10.72 4.03
C LEU A 73 13.04 10.59 3.99
N VAL A 74 13.55 9.42 3.60
CA VAL A 74 14.98 9.08 3.65
C VAL A 74 15.76 9.75 2.52
N TYR A 75 15.25 9.66 1.30
CA TYR A 75 15.97 10.06 0.10
C TYR A 75 15.72 11.52 -0.27
N ILE A 76 14.55 12.08 0.04
CA ILE A 76 14.22 13.49 -0.27
C ILE A 76 14.49 14.39 0.95
N ALA A 77 14.03 13.99 2.14
CA ALA A 77 14.00 14.90 3.28
C ALA A 77 15.19 14.78 4.27
N ASN A 78 15.75 13.57 4.50
CA ASN A 78 16.59 13.37 5.71
C ASN A 78 17.94 12.64 5.51
N LYS A 79 18.54 12.69 4.31
CA LYS A 79 19.93 12.25 4.03
C LYS A 79 20.33 10.89 4.66
N GLY A 80 19.46 9.89 4.70
CA GLY A 80 19.82 8.53 5.14
C GLY A 80 19.59 8.17 6.62
N GLN A 81 19.07 9.05 7.49
CA GLN A 81 18.94 8.73 8.92
C GLN A 81 18.00 7.55 9.24
N TYR A 82 16.97 7.30 8.43
CA TYR A 82 16.04 6.18 8.63
C TYR A 82 16.38 4.93 7.81
N HIS A 83 17.59 4.85 7.24
CA HIS A 83 18.03 3.70 6.44
C HIS A 83 17.84 2.33 7.12
N PRO A 84 17.98 2.16 8.46
CA PRO A 84 17.70 0.89 9.12
C PRO A 84 16.25 0.39 8.96
N LEU A 85 15.29 1.31 8.79
CA LEU A 85 13.86 0.99 8.65
C LEU A 85 13.45 0.69 7.20
N VAL A 86 14.29 1.01 6.22
CA VAL A 86 13.97 0.88 4.79
C VAL A 86 13.78 -0.58 4.37
N ARG A 87 14.66 -1.50 4.81
CA ARG A 87 14.57 -2.91 4.39
C ARG A 87 13.29 -3.61 4.89
N PRO A 88 12.91 -3.50 6.18
CA PRO A 88 11.63 -4.02 6.65
C PRO A 88 10.43 -3.41 5.94
N ALA A 89 10.43 -2.09 5.75
CA ALA A 89 9.31 -1.41 5.11
C ALA A 89 9.16 -1.73 3.63
N LEU A 90 10.26 -1.87 2.88
CA LEU A 90 10.23 -2.32 1.48
C LEU A 90 9.71 -3.75 1.37
N LEU A 91 10.08 -4.63 2.30
CA LEU A 91 9.54 -5.99 2.35
C LEU A 91 8.03 -5.96 2.56
N ALA A 92 7.56 -5.21 3.56
CA ALA A 92 6.15 -5.02 3.85
C ALA A 92 5.39 -4.46 2.65
N SER A 93 5.93 -3.43 2.00
CA SER A 93 5.36 -2.86 0.77
C SER A 93 5.32 -3.85 -0.38
N ALA A 94 6.41 -4.58 -0.65
CA ALA A 94 6.46 -5.57 -1.72
C ALA A 94 5.37 -6.63 -1.55
N PHE A 95 5.22 -7.17 -0.33
CA PHE A 95 4.16 -8.13 -0.03
C PHE A 95 2.76 -7.49 -0.07
N GLY A 96 2.57 -6.35 0.59
CA GLY A 96 1.29 -5.65 0.66
C GLY A 96 0.75 -5.27 -0.71
N TYR A 97 1.59 -4.66 -1.57
CA TYR A 97 1.20 -4.30 -2.93
C TYR A 97 1.00 -5.53 -3.83
N THR A 98 1.78 -6.60 -3.66
CA THR A 98 1.56 -7.84 -4.42
C THR A 98 0.22 -8.46 -4.04
N LEU A 99 -0.11 -8.54 -2.75
CA LEU A 99 -1.40 -9.04 -2.28
C LEU A 99 -2.55 -8.14 -2.72
N GLY A 100 -2.38 -6.81 -2.67
CA GLY A 100 -3.37 -5.86 -3.19
C GLY A 100 -3.60 -6.01 -4.70
N GLY A 101 -2.53 -6.17 -5.49
CA GLY A 101 -2.63 -6.44 -6.91
C GLY A 101 -3.34 -7.76 -7.23
N ILE A 102 -3.10 -8.80 -6.42
CA ILE A 102 -3.85 -10.06 -6.50
C ILE A 102 -5.33 -9.82 -6.14
N SER A 103 -5.63 -9.06 -5.08
CA SER A 103 -7.01 -8.74 -4.67
C SER A 103 -7.82 -8.12 -5.79
N VAL A 104 -7.25 -7.14 -6.51
CA VAL A 104 -7.90 -6.52 -7.67
C VAL A 104 -8.31 -7.55 -8.73
N ILE A 105 -7.55 -8.64 -8.92
CA ILE A 105 -7.91 -9.71 -9.87
C ILE A 105 -9.17 -10.46 -9.39
N PHE A 106 -9.35 -10.65 -8.08
CA PHE A 106 -10.57 -11.22 -7.50
C PHE A 106 -11.79 -10.29 -7.69
N ASP A 107 -11.56 -8.98 -7.66
CA ASP A 107 -12.60 -7.97 -7.82
C ASP A 107 -13.05 -7.76 -9.26
N LEU A 108 -12.38 -8.39 -10.22
CA LEU A 108 -12.81 -8.34 -11.62
C LEU A 108 -13.87 -9.41 -11.91
N GLY A 109 -15.00 -8.95 -12.48
CA GLY A 109 -16.05 -9.85 -12.98
C GLY A 109 -15.54 -10.83 -14.03
N ARG A 110 -14.68 -10.36 -14.94
CA ARG A 110 -14.01 -11.16 -15.98
C ARG A 110 -12.50 -11.18 -15.73
N TYR A 111 -12.07 -11.73 -14.60
CA TYR A 111 -10.67 -11.76 -14.17
C TYR A 111 -9.70 -12.35 -15.22
N TRP A 112 -10.15 -13.30 -16.05
CA TRP A 112 -9.34 -13.86 -17.15
C TRP A 112 -8.96 -12.84 -18.23
N ASN A 113 -9.67 -11.71 -18.31
CA ASN A 113 -9.36 -10.61 -19.23
C ASN A 113 -8.39 -9.59 -18.63
N PHE A 114 -7.89 -9.78 -17.41
CA PHE A 114 -7.00 -8.82 -16.75
C PHE A 114 -5.80 -8.40 -17.62
N TRP A 115 -5.21 -9.34 -18.37
CA TRP A 115 -4.05 -9.05 -19.24
C TRP A 115 -4.30 -7.99 -20.33
N HIS A 116 -5.56 -7.71 -20.70
CA HIS A 116 -5.87 -6.65 -21.65
C HIS A 116 -5.38 -5.28 -21.17
N ILE A 117 -5.39 -5.03 -19.85
CA ILE A 117 -4.93 -3.75 -19.31
C ILE A 117 -3.43 -3.52 -19.53
N LEU A 118 -2.66 -4.58 -19.73
CA LEU A 118 -1.21 -4.50 -19.97
C LEU A 118 -0.86 -4.25 -21.45
N LEU A 119 -1.84 -4.35 -22.35
CA LEU A 119 -1.65 -4.16 -23.78
C LEU A 119 -2.24 -2.82 -24.24
N PRO A 120 -1.43 -1.93 -24.85
CA PRO A 120 -1.87 -0.61 -25.30
C PRO A 120 -3.11 -0.61 -26.21
N ASN A 121 -3.31 -1.67 -26.99
CA ASN A 121 -4.43 -1.78 -27.94
C ASN A 121 -5.81 -1.89 -27.26
N TYR A 122 -5.86 -2.32 -26.00
CA TYR A 122 -7.09 -2.52 -25.24
C TYR A 122 -7.28 -1.48 -24.13
N GLN A 123 -6.37 -0.51 -24.02
CA GLN A 123 -6.39 0.52 -22.99
C GLN A 123 -7.30 1.68 -23.39
N GLN A 124 -8.04 2.21 -22.41
CA GLN A 124 -8.79 3.46 -22.51
C GLN A 124 -8.10 4.55 -21.70
N TYR A 125 -7.29 5.39 -22.35
CA TYR A 125 -6.48 6.41 -21.67
C TYR A 125 -7.30 7.52 -20.99
N GLY A 126 -8.59 7.66 -21.32
CA GLY A 126 -9.50 8.57 -20.59
C GLY A 126 -9.96 8.03 -19.22
N SER A 127 -9.63 6.79 -18.87
CA SER A 127 -10.04 6.17 -17.61
C SER A 127 -8.96 6.29 -16.55
N VAL A 128 -9.32 6.87 -15.41
CA VAL A 128 -8.47 6.93 -14.20
C VAL A 128 -8.09 5.51 -13.74
N MET A 129 -8.95 4.52 -13.98
CA MET A 129 -8.67 3.12 -13.61
C MET A 129 -7.49 2.52 -14.41
N VAL A 130 -7.30 2.94 -15.65
CA VAL A 130 -6.15 2.48 -16.47
C VAL A 130 -4.84 3.01 -15.91
N GLU A 131 -4.80 4.29 -15.53
CA GLU A 131 -3.64 4.89 -14.86
C GLU A 131 -3.33 4.15 -13.56
N VAL A 132 -4.32 3.97 -12.69
CA VAL A 132 -4.15 3.31 -11.39
C VAL A 132 -3.62 1.89 -11.57
N ALA A 133 -4.21 1.10 -12.46
CA ALA A 133 -3.79 -0.28 -12.69
C ALA A 133 -2.36 -0.39 -13.22
N LEU A 134 -2.00 0.44 -14.22
CA LEU A 134 -0.64 0.45 -14.78
C LEU A 134 0.39 0.93 -13.77
N CYS A 135 0.08 1.96 -12.99
CA CYS A 135 0.98 2.49 -11.97
C CYS A 135 1.20 1.47 -10.85
N VAL A 136 0.14 0.81 -10.36
CA VAL A 136 0.26 -0.24 -9.33
C VAL A 136 1.04 -1.44 -9.87
N ALA A 137 0.75 -1.89 -11.09
CA ALA A 137 1.48 -3.01 -11.71
C ALA A 137 2.98 -2.69 -11.88
N ALA A 138 3.31 -1.50 -12.40
CA ALA A 138 4.69 -1.05 -12.52
C ALA A 138 5.36 -0.90 -11.15
N TYR A 139 4.65 -0.38 -10.16
CA TYR A 139 5.19 -0.18 -8.82
C TYR A 139 5.50 -1.49 -8.10
N ILE A 140 4.66 -2.52 -8.26
CA ILE A 140 4.96 -3.87 -7.76
C ILE A 140 6.30 -4.37 -8.33
N LEU A 141 6.55 -4.19 -9.63
CA LEU A 141 7.82 -4.56 -10.25
C LEU A 141 8.99 -3.77 -9.66
N VAL A 142 8.83 -2.45 -9.50
CA VAL A 142 9.84 -1.57 -8.90
C VAL A 142 10.16 -2.02 -7.47
N LEU A 143 9.17 -2.31 -6.64
CA LEU A 143 9.35 -2.80 -5.27
C LEU A 143 10.17 -4.09 -5.23
N TRP A 144 9.88 -5.06 -6.09
CA TRP A 144 10.65 -6.30 -6.17
C TRP A 144 12.08 -6.08 -6.67
N ILE A 145 12.29 -5.11 -7.57
CA ILE A 145 13.62 -4.72 -8.02
C ILE A 145 14.39 -4.04 -6.89
N GLU A 146 13.78 -3.11 -6.15
CA GLU A 146 14.40 -2.46 -4.98
C GLU A 146 14.72 -3.46 -3.86
N PHE A 147 13.88 -4.49 -3.69
CA PHE A 147 14.11 -5.57 -2.73
C PHE A 147 15.13 -6.61 -3.21
N SER A 148 15.40 -6.69 -4.51
CA SER A 148 16.30 -7.70 -5.10
C SER A 148 17.72 -7.77 -4.50
N PRO A 149 18.38 -6.67 -4.06
CA PRO A 149 19.71 -6.75 -3.44
C PRO A 149 19.69 -7.53 -2.14
N VAL A 150 18.59 -7.48 -1.37
CA VAL A 150 18.45 -8.23 -0.12
C VAL A 150 18.45 -9.74 -0.39
N LEU A 151 17.76 -10.17 -1.46
CA LEU A 151 17.79 -11.55 -1.92
C LEU A 151 19.16 -11.93 -2.51
N ALA A 152 19.75 -11.04 -3.32
CA ALA A 152 21.05 -11.28 -3.94
C ALA A 152 22.18 -11.39 -2.89
N GLU A 153 22.16 -10.58 -1.84
CA GLU A 153 23.08 -10.68 -0.69
C GLU A 153 22.95 -12.04 0.01
N LYS A 154 21.72 -12.56 0.15
CA LYS A 154 21.46 -13.86 0.79
C LYS A 154 21.94 -15.05 -0.06
N TYR A 155 21.72 -15.00 -1.38
CA TYR A 155 22.07 -16.09 -2.31
C TYR A 155 23.45 -15.94 -2.97
N GLY A 156 24.17 -14.85 -2.70
CA GLY A 156 25.51 -14.58 -3.24
C GLY A 156 25.53 -14.12 -4.71
N TRP A 157 24.42 -13.59 -5.23
CA TRP A 157 24.29 -13.17 -6.64
C TRP A 157 24.90 -11.79 -6.90
N GLN A 158 26.22 -11.73 -6.99
CA GLN A 158 26.96 -10.46 -7.16
C GLN A 158 26.57 -9.67 -8.41
N GLY A 159 26.14 -10.35 -9.49
CA GLY A 159 25.70 -9.69 -10.74
C GLY A 159 24.43 -8.85 -10.53
N VAL A 160 23.46 -9.38 -9.79
CA VAL A 160 22.20 -8.68 -9.46
C VAL A 160 22.50 -7.47 -8.58
N THR A 161 23.29 -7.64 -7.53
CA THR A 161 23.68 -6.52 -6.64
C THR A 161 24.37 -5.39 -7.41
N LYS A 162 25.28 -5.70 -8.33
CA LYS A 162 25.96 -4.69 -9.16
C LYS A 162 24.99 -3.96 -10.10
N PHE A 163 24.10 -4.71 -10.77
CA PHE A 163 23.11 -4.12 -11.66
C PHE A 163 22.15 -3.22 -10.89
N THR A 164 21.54 -3.73 -9.82
CA THR A 164 20.54 -2.98 -9.07
C THR A 164 21.18 -1.76 -8.42
N ASN A 165 22.38 -1.85 -7.82
CA ASN A 165 23.05 -0.68 -7.24
C ASN A 165 23.38 0.40 -8.27
N LYS A 166 23.70 0.03 -9.52
CA LYS A 166 23.95 0.99 -10.60
C LYS A 166 22.70 1.78 -10.98
N TRP A 167 21.54 1.12 -10.98
CA TRP A 167 20.26 1.70 -11.41
C TRP A 167 19.31 2.07 -10.26
N MET A 168 19.73 1.86 -9.01
CA MET A 168 18.88 2.03 -7.83
C MET A 168 18.28 3.42 -7.75
N PHE A 169 19.02 4.46 -8.14
CA PHE A 169 18.53 5.84 -8.13
C PHE A 169 17.27 6.00 -9.00
N LEU A 170 17.21 5.31 -10.15
CA LEU A 170 16.07 5.37 -11.06
C LEU A 170 14.89 4.63 -10.45
N PHE A 171 15.11 3.45 -9.86
CA PHE A 171 14.06 2.69 -9.21
C PHE A 171 13.49 3.42 -8.00
N ILE A 172 14.32 4.03 -7.16
CA ILE A 172 13.86 4.89 -6.05
C ILE A 172 13.01 6.06 -6.57
N ALA A 173 13.44 6.72 -7.65
CA ALA A 173 12.67 7.81 -8.24
C ALA A 173 11.30 7.33 -8.74
N LEU A 174 11.24 6.17 -9.40
CA LEU A 174 9.99 5.53 -9.82
C LEU A 174 9.16 5.06 -8.62
N GLY A 175 9.80 4.59 -7.55
CA GLY A 175 9.18 4.15 -6.31
C GLY A 175 8.59 5.30 -5.49
N VAL A 176 8.99 6.54 -5.75
CA VAL A 176 8.31 7.74 -5.24
C VAL A 176 7.23 8.21 -6.21
N LEU A 177 7.51 8.23 -7.50
CA LEU A 177 6.61 8.75 -8.52
C LEU A 177 5.32 7.91 -8.65
N LEU A 178 5.45 6.59 -8.85
CA LEU A 178 4.32 5.72 -9.15
C LEU A 178 3.29 5.67 -8.01
N PRO A 179 3.67 5.54 -6.73
CA PRO A 179 2.73 5.62 -5.62
C PRO A 179 2.07 6.98 -5.48
N THR A 180 2.83 8.06 -5.71
CA THR A 180 2.27 9.42 -5.69
C THR A 180 1.15 9.55 -6.73
N MET A 181 1.40 9.07 -7.96
CA MET A 181 0.41 9.09 -9.04
C MET A 181 -0.81 8.26 -8.66
N HIS A 182 -0.67 6.96 -8.43
CA HIS A 182 -1.85 6.11 -8.26
C HIS A 182 -2.63 6.39 -6.97
N GLN A 183 -1.98 6.76 -5.86
CA GLN A 183 -2.70 7.14 -4.63
C GLN A 183 -3.52 8.41 -4.85
N SER A 184 -2.99 9.39 -5.57
CA SER A 184 -3.75 10.58 -5.96
C SER A 184 -4.91 10.23 -6.91
N SER A 185 -4.68 9.35 -7.89
CA SER A 185 -5.70 8.90 -8.85
C SER A 185 -6.78 8.04 -8.21
N LEU A 186 -6.48 7.28 -7.15
CA LEU A 186 -7.50 6.63 -6.31
C LEU A 186 -8.45 7.67 -5.68
N GLY A 187 -7.94 8.81 -5.25
CA GLY A 187 -8.77 9.94 -4.81
C GLY A 187 -9.62 10.53 -5.95
N SER A 188 -9.05 10.65 -7.14
CA SER A 188 -9.77 11.08 -8.34
C SER A 188 -10.89 10.12 -8.74
N LEU A 189 -10.72 8.81 -8.54
CA LEU A 189 -11.79 7.83 -8.78
C LEU A 189 -13.02 8.13 -7.92
N LEU A 190 -12.83 8.49 -6.64
CA LEU A 190 -13.95 8.86 -5.77
C LEU A 190 -14.67 10.12 -6.22
N ILE A 191 -13.97 11.08 -6.85
CA ILE A 191 -14.63 12.24 -7.47
C ILE A 191 -15.59 11.79 -8.58
N VAL A 192 -15.18 10.82 -9.41
CA VAL A 192 -16.00 10.29 -10.52
C VAL A 192 -17.27 9.60 -10.00
N PHE A 193 -17.25 9.03 -8.80
CA PHE A 193 -18.43 8.41 -8.18
C PHE A 193 -19.57 9.39 -7.85
N GLY A 194 -19.29 10.70 -7.84
CA GLY A 194 -20.35 11.72 -7.81
C GLY A 194 -21.26 11.57 -6.60
N TYR A 195 -22.56 11.43 -6.88
CA TYR A 195 -23.63 11.32 -5.89
C TYR A 195 -23.63 10.01 -5.09
N GLN A 196 -22.82 9.01 -5.48
CA GLN A 196 -22.64 7.79 -4.69
C GLN A 196 -21.77 8.02 -3.45
N ILE A 197 -21.01 9.13 -3.43
CA ILE A 197 -20.21 9.54 -2.28
C ILE A 197 -20.97 10.62 -1.52
N ASP A 198 -20.97 10.50 -0.20
CA ASP A 198 -21.61 11.45 0.70
C ASP A 198 -21.08 12.89 0.46
N PRO A 199 -21.94 13.93 0.44
CA PRO A 199 -21.54 15.32 0.22
C PRO A 199 -20.42 15.79 1.14
N LEU A 200 -20.33 15.27 2.37
CA LEU A 200 -19.23 15.55 3.26
C LEU A 200 -17.92 15.18 2.56
N TRP A 201 -17.80 13.99 1.99
CA TRP A 201 -16.58 13.47 1.36
C TRP A 201 -16.36 13.89 -0.08
N GLN A 202 -17.40 14.33 -0.78
CA GLN A 202 -17.30 14.63 -2.20
C GLN A 202 -16.66 16.00 -2.47
N THR A 203 -15.33 16.03 -2.66
CA THR A 203 -14.55 17.25 -2.91
C THR A 203 -13.45 17.05 -3.95
N ASN A 204 -13.13 18.09 -4.72
CA ASN A 204 -12.01 18.08 -5.66
C ASN A 204 -10.63 17.97 -4.97
N PHE A 205 -10.56 18.14 -3.64
CA PHE A 205 -9.33 17.93 -2.87
C PHE A 205 -9.04 16.45 -2.57
N LEU A 206 -9.91 15.51 -2.94
CA LEU A 206 -9.74 14.08 -2.67
C LEU A 206 -8.36 13.52 -3.08
N PRO A 207 -7.78 13.85 -4.26
CA PRO A 207 -6.45 13.35 -4.65
C PRO A 207 -5.35 13.75 -3.65
N LEU A 208 -5.40 14.98 -3.14
CA LEU A 208 -4.44 15.48 -2.15
C LEU A 208 -4.68 14.82 -0.78
N LEU A 209 -5.94 14.69 -0.36
CA LEU A 209 -6.29 14.05 0.91
C LEU A 209 -5.85 12.59 0.93
N PHE A 210 -6.02 11.87 -0.18
CA PHE A 210 -5.57 10.48 -0.35
C PHE A 210 -4.04 10.37 -0.29
N LEU A 211 -3.32 11.30 -0.90
CA LEU A 211 -1.87 11.30 -0.85
C LEU A 211 -1.34 11.52 0.58
N ILE A 212 -1.91 12.49 1.30
CA ILE A 212 -1.53 12.77 2.69
C ILE A 212 -1.86 11.57 3.59
N SER A 213 -3.06 10.98 3.44
CA SER A 213 -3.45 9.82 4.22
C SER A 213 -2.58 8.60 3.92
N ALA A 214 -2.24 8.33 2.66
CA ALA A 214 -1.36 7.24 2.27
C ALA A 214 0.04 7.37 2.87
N ILE A 215 0.61 8.57 2.93
CA ILE A 215 1.91 8.82 3.58
C ILE A 215 1.80 8.61 5.10
N ALA A 216 0.76 9.16 5.74
CA ALA A 216 0.54 9.01 7.17
C ALA A 216 0.32 7.55 7.56
N MET A 217 -0.46 6.80 6.79
CA MET A 217 -0.67 5.36 6.97
C MET A 217 0.61 4.57 6.75
N GLY A 218 1.43 4.93 5.75
CA GLY A 218 2.73 4.32 5.51
C GLY A 218 3.65 4.45 6.74
N TYR A 219 3.71 5.63 7.37
CA TYR A 219 4.44 5.79 8.63
C TYR A 219 3.84 5.00 9.78
N ALA A 220 2.51 4.97 9.90
CA ALA A 220 1.82 4.22 10.95
C ALA A 220 2.14 2.71 10.86
N VAL A 221 2.14 2.14 9.64
CA VAL A 221 2.46 0.72 9.42
C VAL A 221 3.91 0.42 9.79
N VAL A 222 4.86 1.27 9.40
CA VAL A 222 6.27 1.09 9.78
C VAL A 222 6.45 1.05 11.31
N VAL A 223 5.80 1.97 12.01
CA VAL A 223 5.82 1.99 13.49
C VAL A 223 5.16 0.75 14.06
N PHE A 224 4.00 0.37 13.53
CA PHE A 224 3.24 -0.81 13.97
C PHE A 224 4.05 -2.10 13.79
N GLU A 225 4.68 -2.29 12.63
CA GLU A 225 5.51 -3.46 12.34
C GLU A 225 6.74 -3.52 13.24
N ALA A 226 7.42 -2.39 13.45
CA ALA A 226 8.59 -2.34 14.33
C ALA A 226 8.22 -2.73 15.78
N CYS A 227 7.11 -2.19 16.29
CA CYS A 227 6.60 -2.51 17.63
C CYS A 227 6.14 -3.97 17.74
N THR A 228 5.40 -4.47 16.74
CA THR A 228 4.88 -5.85 16.73
C THR A 228 6.02 -6.87 16.60
N ALA A 229 7.00 -6.60 15.73
CA ALA A 229 8.19 -7.44 15.60
C ALA A 229 9.03 -7.44 16.88
N ALA A 230 9.20 -6.29 17.52
CA ALA A 230 9.92 -6.21 18.78
C ALA A 230 9.23 -6.99 19.90
N ALA A 231 7.91 -6.85 20.04
CA ALA A 231 7.12 -7.59 21.02
C ALA A 231 7.12 -9.10 20.74
N GLY A 232 6.85 -9.49 19.48
CA GLY A 232 6.75 -10.90 19.07
C GLY A 232 8.07 -11.65 19.14
N PHE A 233 9.17 -11.03 18.71
CA PHE A 233 10.50 -11.63 18.73
C PHE A 233 11.32 -11.29 19.97
N LYS A 234 10.73 -10.57 20.94
CA LYS A 234 11.41 -10.09 22.16
C LYS A 234 12.72 -9.34 21.85
N ARG A 235 12.74 -8.58 20.75
CA ARG A 235 13.91 -7.81 20.30
C ARG A 235 13.93 -6.44 21.01
N SER A 236 15.12 -5.99 21.41
CA SER A 236 15.29 -4.62 21.90
C SER A 236 15.05 -3.60 20.78
N LEU A 237 14.19 -2.62 21.05
CA LEU A 237 13.96 -1.44 20.20
C LEU A 237 14.96 -0.31 20.47
N GLY A 238 15.92 -0.47 21.37
CA GLY A 238 16.73 0.65 21.89
C GLY A 238 17.37 1.54 20.82
N HIS A 239 17.83 0.96 19.70
CA HIS A 239 18.43 1.73 18.61
C HIS A 239 17.41 2.35 17.63
N GLU A 240 16.23 1.74 17.49
CA GLU A 240 15.18 2.17 16.55
C GLU A 240 14.15 3.10 17.20
N LEU A 241 14.04 3.08 18.53
CA LEU A 241 13.05 3.87 19.28
C LEU A 241 13.16 5.38 19.02
N PRO A 242 14.36 6.01 18.97
CA PRO A 242 14.46 7.43 18.62
C PRO A 242 13.98 7.73 17.18
N LEU A 243 14.27 6.82 16.25
CA LEU A 243 13.83 6.93 14.85
C LEU A 243 12.30 6.84 14.76
N ILE A 244 11.72 5.84 15.43
CA ILE A 244 10.27 5.65 15.51
C ILE A 244 9.60 6.86 16.17
N ALA A 245 10.14 7.39 17.26
CA ALA A 245 9.59 8.55 17.94
C ALA A 245 9.59 9.80 17.05
N ASN A 246 10.67 10.04 16.29
CA ASN A 246 10.73 11.15 15.35
C ASN A 246 9.78 10.94 14.16
N LEU A 247 9.67 9.72 13.64
CA LEU A 247 8.72 9.36 12.59
C LEU A 247 7.27 9.63 13.03
N SER A 248 6.92 9.25 14.27
CA SER A 248 5.61 9.52 14.85
C SER A 248 5.30 11.01 14.99
N LYS A 249 6.29 11.87 15.26
CA LYS A 249 6.11 13.33 15.27
C LYS A 249 5.79 13.87 13.88
N VAL A 250 6.49 13.39 12.85
CA VAL A 250 6.23 13.77 11.45
C VAL A 250 4.82 13.33 11.05
N MET A 251 4.45 12.09 11.37
CA MET A 251 3.10 11.56 11.15
C MET A 251 2.03 12.40 11.86
N ALA A 252 2.25 12.80 13.12
CA ALA A 252 1.32 13.65 13.86
C ALA A 252 1.10 15.01 13.15
N TRP A 253 2.17 15.65 12.67
CA TRP A 253 2.06 16.88 11.90
C TRP A 253 1.30 16.69 10.59
N LEU A 254 1.54 15.59 9.86
CA LEU A 254 0.77 15.26 8.65
C LEU A 254 -0.71 15.08 8.94
N LEU A 255 -1.08 14.43 10.05
CA LEU A 255 -2.48 14.29 10.47
C LEU A 255 -3.11 15.63 10.84
N VAL A 256 -2.38 16.52 11.50
CA VAL A 256 -2.86 17.88 11.76
C VAL A 256 -3.12 18.62 10.45
N VAL A 257 -2.19 18.55 9.49
CA VAL A 257 -2.37 19.15 8.16
C VAL A 257 -3.58 18.55 7.45
N PHE A 258 -3.76 17.24 7.49
CA PHE A 258 -4.92 16.56 6.92
C PHE A 258 -6.22 17.10 7.53
N ILE A 259 -6.31 17.16 8.87
CA ILE A 259 -7.51 17.63 9.58
C ILE A 259 -7.80 19.09 9.25
N VAL A 260 -6.78 19.96 9.25
CA VAL A 260 -6.94 21.37 8.92
C VAL A 260 -7.44 21.55 7.49
N LEU A 261 -6.80 20.91 6.51
CA LEU A 261 -7.24 20.95 5.12
C LEU A 261 -8.67 20.43 4.97
N ARG A 262 -8.99 19.35 5.68
CA ARG A 262 -10.31 18.73 5.60
C ARG A 262 -11.42 19.59 6.19
N LEU A 263 -11.18 20.17 7.36
CA LEU A 263 -12.14 21.08 7.99
C LEU A 263 -12.28 22.37 7.19
N ALA A 264 -11.17 22.92 6.67
CA ALA A 264 -11.21 24.11 5.83
C ALA A 264 -12.02 23.88 4.54
N ASP A 265 -11.83 22.74 3.87
CA ASP A 265 -12.63 22.32 2.71
C ASP A 265 -14.13 22.26 3.04
N LEU A 266 -14.50 21.65 4.17
CA LEU A 266 -15.90 21.57 4.61
C LEU A 266 -16.50 22.96 4.91
N VAL A 267 -15.75 23.85 5.56
CA VAL A 267 -16.19 25.25 5.82
C VAL A 267 -16.42 25.98 4.49
N VAL A 268 -15.46 25.88 3.55
CA VAL A 268 -15.52 26.60 2.27
C VAL A 268 -16.69 26.10 1.41
N ARG A 269 -17.00 24.80 1.47
CA ARG A 269 -18.16 24.22 0.77
C ARG A 269 -19.48 24.43 1.50
N GLY A 270 -19.47 24.89 2.74
CA GLY A 270 -20.68 25.13 3.54
C GLY A 270 -21.35 23.85 4.05
N GLU A 271 -20.62 22.73 4.10
CA GLU A 271 -21.14 21.41 4.50
C GLU A 271 -21.10 21.18 6.03
N ILE A 272 -20.65 22.18 6.81
CA ILE A 272 -20.63 22.09 8.27
C ILE A 272 -22.01 22.48 8.81
N GLY A 273 -22.79 21.49 9.25
CA GLY A 273 -24.09 21.67 9.89
C GLY A 273 -25.32 21.36 9.02
N ALA A 274 -25.10 20.73 7.86
CA ALA A 274 -26.15 20.12 7.04
C ALA A 274 -26.62 18.77 7.60
#